data_AF-A0A369ALG4-F1
#
_entry.id   AF-A0A369ALG4-F1
#
_cell.length_a   1.000
_cell.length_b   1.000
_cell.length_c   1.000
_cell.angle_alpha   90.00
_cell.angle_beta   90.00
_cell.angle_gamma   90.00
#
_symmetry.space_group_name_H-M   'P 1'
#
loop_
_entity.id
_entity.type
_entity.pdbx_description
1 polymer ?
#
loop_
_entity_poly.entity_id
_entity_poly.type
_entity_poly.pdbx_seq_one_letter_code
_entity_poly.pdbx_strand_id
1 'polypeptide(L)'
;MQLREEILEKIIERASGLFNKSQEELNADTRLAEDLEAKSVNYSQIITFLEDEFEVEIPFMDFRRKKTLGEAAAFVEGIMEG
;
A
#
# COMPACT_ATOMS: atom_id res chain seq x y z
N MET A 1 -0.31 9.73 -13.75
CA MET A 1 -1.32 10.18 -12.76
C MET A 1 -2.41 9.14 -12.51
N GLN A 2 -2.91 8.41 -13.52
CA GLN A 2 -3.90 7.33 -13.29
C GLN A 2 -3.33 6.10 -12.55
N LEU A 3 -2.07 5.74 -12.78
CA LEU A 3 -1.46 4.55 -12.19
C LEU A 3 -1.37 4.62 -10.66
N ARG A 4 -0.93 5.76 -10.09
CA ARG A 4 -0.92 5.95 -8.64
C ARG A 4 -2.29 5.77 -7.99
N GLU A 5 -3.34 6.28 -8.63
CA GLU A 5 -4.70 6.19 -8.10
C GLU A 5 -5.14 4.73 -8.08
N GLU A 6 -4.90 3.99 -9.16
CA GLU A 6 -5.17 2.55 -9.24
C GLU A 6 -4.39 1.74 -8.19
N ILE A 7 -3.09 2.03 -8.01
CA ILE A 7 -2.27 1.40 -6.96
C ILE A 7 -2.84 1.72 -5.58
N LEU A 8 -3.23 2.96 -5.32
CA LEU A 8 -3.80 3.36 -4.04
C LEU A 8 -5.12 2.63 -3.77
N GLU A 9 -5.99 2.50 -4.77
CA GLU A 9 -7.25 1.76 -4.67
C GLU A 9 -6.98 0.29 -4.29
N LYS A 10 -6.01 -0.35 -4.95
CA LYS A 10 -5.59 -1.72 -4.64
C LYS A 10 -5.01 -1.87 -3.22
N ILE A 11 -4.20 -0.90 -2.79
CA ILE A 11 -3.69 -0.85 -1.42
C ILE A 11 -4.84 -0.72 -0.41
N ILE A 12 -5.82 0.16 -0.67
CA ILE A 12 -6.98 0.39 0.18
C ILE A 12 -7.87 -0.85 0.26
N GLU A 13 -8.15 -1.50 -0.87
CA GLU A 13 -8.89 -2.76 -0.92
C GLU A 13 -8.22 -3.83 -0.04
N ARG A 14 -6.91 -4.02 -0.23
CA ARG A 14 -6.14 -5.00 0.53
C ARG A 14 -6.07 -4.65 2.02
N ALA A 15 -5.84 -3.38 2.35
CA ALA A 15 -5.78 -2.90 3.72
C ALA A 15 -7.14 -3.04 4.42
N SER A 16 -8.24 -2.69 3.76
CA SER A 16 -9.61 -2.84 4.28
C SER A 16 -9.86 -4.28 4.75
N GLY A 17 -9.50 -5.26 3.93
CA GLY A 17 -9.61 -6.69 4.29
C GLY A 17 -8.69 -7.10 5.45
N LEU A 18 -7.44 -6.61 5.48
CA LEU A 18 -6.46 -6.97 6.50
C LEU A 18 -6.75 -6.37 7.88
N PHE A 19 -7.30 -5.16 7.91
CA PHE A 19 -7.54 -4.39 9.14
C PHE A 19 -9.01 -4.37 9.56
N ASN A 20 -9.89 -5.03 8.80
CA ASN A 20 -11.33 -5.06 9.05
C ASN A 20 -11.94 -3.65 9.14
N LYS A 21 -11.43 -2.72 8.32
CA LYS A 21 -11.93 -1.33 8.18
C LYS A 21 -12.66 -1.16 6.87
N SER A 22 -13.55 -0.19 6.77
CA SER A 22 -14.25 0.09 5.51
C SER A 22 -13.34 0.85 4.54
N GLN A 23 -13.44 0.59 3.24
CA GLN A 23 -12.62 1.30 2.24
C GLN A 23 -12.83 2.82 2.28
N GLU A 24 -14.04 3.26 2.63
CA GLU A 24 -14.39 4.68 2.81
C GLU A 24 -13.67 5.36 3.99
N GLU A 25 -13.19 4.59 4.97
CA GLU A 25 -12.41 5.09 6.11
C GLU A 25 -10.91 5.20 5.78
N LEU A 26 -10.49 4.64 4.65
CA LEU A 26 -9.10 4.60 4.20
C LEU A 26 -8.90 5.57 3.04
N ASN A 27 -7.81 6.32 3.09
CA ASN A 27 -7.45 7.27 2.04
C ASN A 27 -5.92 7.40 1.93
N ALA A 28 -5.47 8.27 1.02
CA ALA A 28 -4.06 8.53 0.80
C ALA A 28 -3.31 8.98 2.07
N ASP A 29 -3.97 9.68 2.99
CA ASP A 29 -3.39 10.20 4.23
C ASP A 29 -3.43 9.18 5.39
N THR A 30 -4.13 8.05 5.22
CA THR A 30 -4.20 7.01 6.24
C THR A 30 -2.81 6.46 6.54
N ARG A 31 -2.43 6.48 7.83
CA ARG A 31 -1.10 6.06 8.29
C ARG A 31 -1.05 4.58 8.62
N LEU A 32 -0.21 3.81 7.94
CA LEU A 32 -0.10 2.35 8.14
C LEU A 32 0.23 1.99 9.59
N ALA A 33 1.23 2.64 10.19
CA ALA A 33 1.65 2.33 11.54
C ALA A 33 0.75 2.94 12.63
N GLU A 34 0.27 4.17 12.44
CA GLU A 34 -0.44 4.92 13.49
C GLU A 34 -1.96 4.75 13.45
N ASP A 35 -2.56 4.58 12.27
CA ASP A 35 -4.02 4.45 12.13
C ASP A 35 -4.46 2.98 12.03
N LEU A 36 -3.64 2.16 11.36
CA LEU A 36 -3.93 0.75 11.10
C LEU A 36 -3.16 -0.20 12.02
N GLU A 37 -2.24 0.32 12.84
CA GLU A 37 -1.37 -0.48 13.71
C GLU A 37 -0.66 -1.62 12.93
N ALA A 38 -0.29 -1.34 11.68
CA ALA A 38 0.24 -2.32 10.75
C ALA A 38 1.52 -2.98 11.28
N LYS A 39 1.52 -4.32 11.31
CA LYS A 39 2.68 -5.14 11.69
C LYS A 39 3.45 -5.57 10.45
N SER A 40 4.66 -6.10 10.64
CA SER A 40 5.50 -6.63 9.55
C SER A 40 4.76 -7.60 8.63
N VAL A 41 3.85 -8.41 9.19
CA VAL A 41 3.00 -9.35 8.42
C VAL A 41 1.97 -8.65 7.53
N ASN A 42 1.47 -7.47 7.93
CA ASN A 42 0.54 -6.69 7.11
C ASN A 42 1.29 -6.06 5.94
N TYR A 43 2.46 -5.46 6.18
CA TYR A 43 3.30 -4.91 5.11
C TYR A 43 3.66 -5.99 4.09
N SER A 44 4.12 -7.16 4.55
CA SER A 44 4.44 -8.29 3.66
C SER A 44 3.24 -8.71 2.81
N GLN A 45 2.05 -8.83 3.40
CA GLN A 45 0.84 -9.20 2.67
C GLN A 45 0.34 -8.14 1.67
N ILE A 46 0.58 -6.86 1.93
CA ILE A 46 0.27 -5.79 0.98
C ILE A 46 1.28 -5.81 -0.15
N ILE A 47 2.57 -5.93 0.17
CA ILE A 47 3.66 -6.03 -0.80
C ILE A 47 3.41 -7.20 -1.75
N THR A 48 3.29 -8.43 -1.25
CA THR A 48 3.08 -9.61 -2.09
C THR A 48 1.84 -9.50 -2.98
N PHE A 49 0.78 -8.86 -2.49
CA PHE A 49 -0.42 -8.59 -3.30
C PHE A 49 -0.12 -7.63 -4.45
N LEU A 50 0.58 -6.52 -4.19
CA LEU A 50 0.93 -5.56 -5.23
C LEU A 50 1.96 -6.13 -6.22
N GLU A 51 2.93 -6.92 -5.74
CA GLU A 51 3.92 -7.59 -6.59
C GLU A 51 3.24 -8.55 -7.59
N ASP A 52 2.22 -9.28 -7.15
CA ASP A 52 1.42 -10.19 -8.00
C ASP A 52 0.52 -9.42 -8.97
N GLU A 53 -0.20 -8.40 -8.49
CA GLU A 53 -1.14 -7.62 -9.32
C GLU A 53 -0.45 -6.77 -10.40
N PHE A 54 0.73 -6.24 -10.09
CA PHE A 54 1.45 -5.30 -10.96
C PHE A 54 2.74 -5.88 -11.56
N GLU A 55 3.01 -7.18 -11.33
CA GLU A 55 4.22 -7.88 -11.79
C GLU A 55 5.52 -7.11 -11.49
N VAL A 56 5.63 -6.59 -10.26
CA VAL A 56 6.71 -5.70 -9.80
C VAL A 56 7.43 -6.29 -8.60
N GLU A 57 8.69 -5.88 -8.35
CA GLU A 57 9.43 -6.24 -7.13
C GLU A 57 9.46 -5.04 -6.17
N ILE A 58 8.90 -5.19 -4.98
CA ILE A 58 8.76 -4.11 -4.00
C ILE A 58 9.66 -4.39 -2.79
N PRO A 59 10.73 -3.59 -2.58
CA PRO A 59 11.63 -3.81 -1.47
C PRO A 59 10.95 -3.48 -0.14
N PHE A 60 10.80 -4.50 0.70
CA PHE A 60 10.11 -4.42 2.00
C PHE A 60 10.61 -3.27 2.89
N MET A 61 11.93 -3.08 2.95
CA MET A 61 12.54 -2.06 3.82
C MET A 61 12.14 -0.64 3.42
N ASP A 62 11.99 -0.36 2.12
CA ASP A 62 11.60 0.96 1.63
C ASP A 62 10.09 1.16 1.65
N PHE A 63 9.31 0.12 1.36
CA PHE A 63 7.86 0.16 1.51
C PHE A 63 7.44 0.41 2.97
N ARG A 64 8.07 -0.29 3.92
CA ARG A 64 7.79 -0.10 5.36
C ARG A 64 8.14 1.29 5.88
N ARG A 65 9.03 2.03 5.20
CA ARG A 65 9.38 3.41 5.58
C ARG A 65 8.29 4.41 5.19
N LYS A 66 7.37 4.04 4.30
CA LYS A 66 6.24 4.90 3.89
C LYS A 66 5.25 4.99 5.03
N LYS A 67 4.89 6.22 5.41
CA LYS A 67 4.02 6.44 6.58
C LYS A 67 2.56 6.25 6.19
N THR A 68 2.20 6.72 5.00
CA THR A 68 0.83 6.76 4.51
C THR A 68 0.59 5.82 3.32
N LEU A 69 -0.68 5.48 3.06
CA LEU A 69 -1.06 4.67 1.90
C LEU A 69 -0.72 5.39 0.58
N GLY A 70 -0.85 6.72 0.53
CA GLY A 70 -0.49 7.53 -0.64
C GLY A 70 1.01 7.51 -0.92
N GLU A 71 1.85 7.60 0.12
CA GLU A 71 3.31 7.46 -0.04
C GLU A 71 3.70 6.05 -0.50
N ALA A 72 3.00 5.01 -0.03
CA ALA A 72 3.20 3.65 -0.48
C ALA A 72 2.83 3.50 -1.97
N ALA A 73 1.69 4.05 -2.39
CA ALA A 73 1.27 4.03 -3.79
C ALA A 73 2.26 4.76 -4.71
N ALA A 74 2.68 5.97 -4.33
CA ALA A 74 3.67 6.74 -5.08
C ALA A 74 5.04 6.04 -5.16
N PHE A 75 5.40 5.27 -4.12
CA PHE A 75 6.62 4.48 -4.14
C PHE A 75 6.56 3.36 -5.17
N VAL A 76 5.44 2.63 -5.22
CA VAL A 76 5.26 1.55 -6.20
C VAL A 76 5.16 2.10 -7.62
N GLU A 77 4.44 3.21 -7.83
CA GLU A 77 4.41 3.92 -9.12
C GLU A 77 5.84 4.23 -9.60
N GLY A 78 6.69 4.78 -8.72
CA GLY A 78 8.07 5.10 -9.05
C GLY A 78 8.97 3.90 -9.36
N ILE A 79 8.62 2.68 -8.91
CA ILE A 79 9.33 1.45 -9.30
C ILE A 79 8.91 1.03 -10.71
N MET A 80 7.61 1.15 -11.02
CA MET A 80 7.06 0.74 -12.32
C MET A 80 7.43 1.68 -13.47
N GLU A 81 7.65 2.96 -13.17
CA GLU A 81 8.15 3.94 -14.14
C GLU A 81 9.68 3.89 -14.35
N GLY A 82 10.38 3.06 -13.57
CA GLY A 82 11.85 2.95 -13.52
C GLY A 82 12.48 1.96 -14.49
#